data_AF-A0A2P4YK36-F1
#
_entry.id   AF-A0A2P4YK36-F1
#
_cell.length_a   1.000
_cell.length_b   1.000
_cell.length_c   1.000
_cell.angle_alpha   90.00
_cell.angle_beta   90.00
_cell.angle_gamma   90.00
#
_symmetry.space_group_name_H-M   'P 1'
#
loop_
_entity.id
_entity.type
_entity.pdbx_description
1 polymer ?
#
loop_
_entity_poly.entity_id
_entity_poly.type
_entity_poly.pdbx_seq_one_letter_code
_entity_poly.pdbx_strand_id
1 'polypeptide(L)'
;MATEAELTAQIAAAGDKVRDLKAAKDASKADEIKEAVAQLLALKAQFKDVTGKDFGPPPKAKKEKKPQTEQQPKDPAKKSKKELNKERKKAHKLALKAGVADESPAAAAAHAAPAAAPVAAAPGDKKALKKATHAGIELPTPSAEDDGVIIFSSAGQLPRASYVVAQLVKYAPGFRNFGRDAAASAVVPTLTLADGRIVSGDFAIARYLARTKPELGLYGVAAKDAAATEAALPPSQIDAWLDFALIRLGANLEDDGGLQILDRVLKTQTFIVGHALSLADIGVWTQVAPLQKKLDLTPFPNVTRWLTYLESQQTLFSKVDGSLKALKPIKAPAPAGAVKKVKDSGSCPPLKDAVDGQVVTRFPPEPSGYLHIGHIKACMLNNYYARHYHGKLIVRFDDTNPSKEKDEFEQSIIADLKRVDVVPDVVTYTSDYFPKIADFARQMIREGNAYMDNTSQEQMREERMEGINSKCRDQTPEENLALFEKMLKNAPEAQGYCMRGKIDMQAKNKTMRDPVFFRLNPTPHHRTGTKYQAYPTYDLACPIVDSLEGVTHA
;
A
#
# COMPACT_ATOMS: atom_id res chain seq x y z
N MET A 1 18.13 33.11 -31.44
CA MET A 1 17.71 32.70 -30.09
C MET A 1 16.95 31.40 -30.24
N ALA A 2 17.41 30.30 -29.62
CA ALA A 2 16.69 29.03 -29.66
C ALA A 2 15.32 29.21 -29.00
N THR A 3 14.27 28.62 -29.58
CA THR A 3 12.90 28.72 -29.06
C THR A 3 12.72 27.85 -27.81
N GLU A 4 11.73 28.17 -26.97
CA GLU A 4 11.41 27.39 -25.76
C GLU A 4 11.17 25.90 -26.07
N ALA A 5 10.53 25.60 -27.21
CA ALA A 5 10.27 24.23 -27.66
C ALA A 5 11.57 23.49 -28.05
N GLU A 6 12.51 24.17 -28.71
CA GLU A 6 13.80 23.60 -29.09
C GLU A 6 14.69 23.33 -27.88
N LEU A 7 14.75 24.27 -26.92
CA LEU A 7 15.49 24.08 -25.67
C LEU A 7 14.88 22.96 -24.82
N THR A 8 13.55 22.84 -24.79
CA THR A 8 12.87 21.74 -24.09
C THR A 8 13.23 20.38 -24.68
N ALA A 9 13.24 20.25 -26.01
CA ALA A 9 13.63 19.01 -26.69
C ALA A 9 15.11 18.68 -26.47
N GLN A 10 15.99 19.67 -26.49
CA GLN A 10 17.42 19.50 -26.24
C GLN A 10 17.72 19.09 -24.79
N ILE A 11 17.02 19.67 -23.81
CA ILE A 11 17.15 19.29 -22.39
C ILE A 11 16.65 17.86 -22.17
N ALA A 12 15.55 17.47 -22.81
CA ALA A 12 15.04 16.11 -22.73
C ALA A 12 16.05 15.09 -23.31
N ALA A 13 16.57 15.35 -24.51
CA ALA A 13 17.57 14.48 -25.15
C ALA A 13 18.88 14.39 -24.35
N ALA A 14 19.36 15.52 -23.80
CA ALA A 14 20.54 15.53 -22.93
C ALA A 14 20.30 14.77 -21.61
N GLY A 15 19.09 14.86 -21.05
CA GLY A 15 18.68 14.11 -19.87
C GLY A 15 18.63 12.59 -20.10
N ASP A 16 18.09 12.17 -21.24
CA ASP A 16 18.05 10.76 -21.65
C ASP A 16 19.47 10.20 -21.86
N LYS A 17 20.36 10.97 -22.51
CA LYS A 17 21.77 10.60 -22.69
C LYS A 17 22.51 10.40 -21.35
N VAL A 18 22.28 11.27 -20.37
CA VAL A 18 22.86 11.12 -19.02
C VAL A 18 22.30 9.88 -18.30
N ARG A 19 21.01 9.58 -18.49
CA ARG A 19 20.37 8.39 -17.90
C ARG A 19 20.94 7.10 -18.50
N ASP A 20 21.10 7.06 -19.82
CA ASP A 20 21.63 5.89 -20.53
C ASP A 20 23.10 5.64 -20.18
N LEU A 21 23.92 6.70 -20.11
CA LEU A 21 25.33 6.59 -19.72
C LEU A 21 25.50 6.13 -18.26
N LYS A 22 24.61 6.55 -17.34
CA LYS A 22 24.63 6.08 -15.94
C LYS A 22 24.08 4.67 -15.77
N ALA A 23 23.12 4.25 -16.61
CA ALA A 23 22.55 2.92 -16.59
C ALA A 23 23.56 1.84 -17.01
N ALA A 24 24.51 2.18 -17.89
CA ALA A 24 25.55 1.27 -18.35
C ALA A 24 26.57 0.85 -17.27
N LYS A 25 26.63 1.54 -16.12
CA LYS A 25 27.55 1.27 -14.97
C LYS A 25 29.01 0.99 -15.36
N ASP A 26 29.50 1.69 -16.38
CA ASP A 26 30.86 1.55 -16.89
C ASP A 26 31.77 2.66 -16.31
N ALA A 27 32.76 2.25 -15.51
CA ALA A 27 33.69 3.18 -14.86
C ALA A 27 34.62 3.91 -15.85
N SER A 28 34.79 3.39 -17.07
CA SER A 28 35.61 4.01 -18.11
C SER A 28 34.97 5.24 -18.77
N LYS A 29 33.65 5.45 -18.55
CA LYS A 29 32.88 6.57 -19.13
C LYS A 29 32.62 7.71 -18.14
N ALA A 30 33.36 7.75 -17.04
CA ALA A 30 33.17 8.75 -15.99
C ALA A 30 33.32 10.20 -16.51
N ASP A 31 34.24 10.43 -17.44
CA ASP A 31 34.45 11.77 -18.00
C ASP A 31 33.40 12.15 -19.05
N GLU A 32 32.90 11.19 -19.84
CA GLU A 32 31.73 11.39 -20.72
C GLU A 32 30.45 11.70 -19.93
N ILE A 33 30.26 11.09 -18.77
CA ILE A 33 29.14 11.40 -17.87
C ILE A 33 29.25 12.82 -17.33
N LYS A 34 30.45 13.26 -16.92
CA LYS A 34 30.67 14.63 -16.44
C LYS A 34 30.39 15.65 -17.55
N GLU A 35 30.85 15.39 -18.76
CA GLU A 35 30.62 16.27 -19.91
C GLU A 35 29.13 16.34 -20.26
N ALA A 36 28.43 15.21 -20.31
CA ALA A 36 26.99 15.17 -20.58
C ALA A 36 26.16 15.88 -19.49
N VAL A 37 26.57 15.78 -18.22
CA VAL A 37 25.95 16.52 -17.11
C VAL A 37 26.21 18.02 -17.22
N ALA A 38 27.41 18.44 -17.61
CA ALA A 38 27.74 19.85 -17.83
C ALA A 38 26.90 20.45 -18.98
N GLN A 39 26.75 19.72 -20.09
CA GLN A 39 25.90 20.13 -21.22
C GLN A 39 24.42 20.25 -20.79
N LEU A 40 23.91 19.31 -19.99
CA LEU A 40 22.54 19.37 -19.46
C LEU A 40 22.32 20.59 -18.55
N LEU A 41 23.30 20.93 -17.70
CA LEU A 41 23.23 22.10 -16.82
C LEU A 41 23.29 23.42 -17.62
N ALA A 42 24.15 23.49 -18.64
CA ALA A 42 24.22 24.65 -19.53
C ALA A 42 22.92 24.89 -20.30
N LEU A 43 22.28 23.83 -20.82
CA LEU A 43 21.00 23.93 -21.50
C LEU A 43 19.87 24.38 -20.55
N LYS A 44 19.87 23.91 -19.29
CA LYS A 44 18.91 24.36 -18.27
C LYS A 44 19.12 25.82 -17.87
N ALA A 45 20.37 26.29 -17.81
CA ALA A 45 20.68 27.69 -17.59
C ALA A 45 20.16 28.57 -18.75
N GLN A 46 20.42 28.17 -20.00
CA GLN A 46 19.90 28.86 -21.19
C GLN A 46 18.36 28.86 -21.23
N PHE A 47 17.71 27.78 -20.82
CA PHE A 47 16.26 27.73 -20.69
C PHE A 47 15.74 28.71 -19.64
N LYS A 48 16.42 28.83 -18.50
CA LYS A 48 16.08 29.79 -17.45
C LYS A 48 16.27 31.24 -17.93
N ASP A 49 17.34 31.51 -18.66
CA ASP A 49 17.63 32.85 -19.19
C ASP A 49 16.62 33.29 -20.26
N VAL A 50 16.14 32.37 -21.10
CA VAL A 50 15.18 32.66 -22.18
C VAL A 50 13.73 32.69 -21.68
N THR A 51 13.36 31.86 -20.71
CA THR A 51 11.95 31.70 -20.27
C THR A 51 11.63 32.34 -18.92
N GLY A 52 12.65 32.71 -18.15
CA GLY A 52 12.52 33.20 -16.77
C GLY A 52 12.04 32.13 -15.77
N LYS A 53 11.98 30.85 -16.17
CA LYS A 53 11.47 29.73 -15.35
C LYS A 53 12.48 28.60 -15.28
N ASP A 54 12.56 27.94 -14.12
CA ASP A 54 13.35 26.72 -13.98
C ASP A 54 12.69 25.56 -14.74
N PHE A 55 13.51 24.77 -15.44
CA PHE A 55 13.05 23.60 -16.17
C PHE A 55 12.58 22.49 -15.22
N GLY A 56 11.26 22.33 -15.10
CA GLY A 56 10.60 21.30 -14.29
C GLY A 56 10.04 20.13 -15.12
N PRO A 57 9.66 19.01 -14.48
CA PRO A 57 9.01 17.90 -15.17
C PRO A 57 7.72 18.37 -15.88
N PRO A 58 7.41 17.80 -17.06
CA PRO A 58 6.35 18.32 -17.90
C PRO A 58 5.00 18.32 -17.16
N PRO A 59 4.20 19.39 -17.25
CA PRO A 59 2.84 19.36 -16.75
C PRO A 59 2.07 18.25 -17.48
N LYS A 60 1.31 17.45 -16.72
CA LYS A 60 0.41 16.41 -17.27
C LYS A 60 -0.35 16.97 -18.46
N ALA A 61 -0.21 16.33 -19.62
CA ALA A 61 -0.83 16.75 -20.87
C ALA A 61 -2.32 17.08 -20.68
N LYS A 62 -2.66 18.36 -20.83
CA LYS A 62 -4.02 18.77 -21.18
C LYS A 62 -4.25 18.27 -22.61
N LYS A 63 -5.25 17.41 -22.80
CA LYS A 63 -5.73 17.02 -24.14
C LYS A 63 -6.09 18.29 -24.93
N GLU A 64 -5.31 18.58 -25.96
CA GLU A 64 -5.67 19.60 -26.96
C GLU A 64 -6.76 19.08 -27.91
N LYS A 65 -7.66 20.00 -28.23
CA LYS A 65 -8.70 19.87 -29.26
C LYS A 65 -8.09 20.12 -30.64
N LYS A 66 -8.50 19.34 -31.64
CA LYS A 66 -8.25 19.61 -33.07
C LYS A 66 -9.12 20.77 -33.62
N PRO A 67 -8.71 21.42 -34.73
CA PRO A 67 -9.26 22.69 -35.24
C PRO A 67 -10.64 22.56 -35.90
N GLN A 68 -11.38 23.67 -35.90
CA GLN A 68 -12.73 23.83 -36.46
C GLN A 68 -12.76 23.80 -38.00
N THR A 69 -13.82 23.19 -38.54
CA THR A 69 -14.35 23.52 -39.87
C THR A 69 -15.86 23.76 -39.72
N GLU A 70 -16.26 24.98 -40.08
CA GLU A 70 -17.57 25.52 -40.49
C GLU A 70 -18.85 25.32 -39.63
N GLN A 71 -19.63 26.40 -39.54
CA GLN A 71 -20.81 26.60 -38.70
C GLN A 71 -22.11 26.11 -39.37
N GLN A 72 -23.02 25.48 -38.59
CA GLN A 72 -24.49 25.66 -38.56
C GLN A 72 -25.16 24.67 -37.55
N PRO A 73 -26.41 24.91 -37.07
CA PRO A 73 -26.84 25.83 -36.02
C PRO A 73 -27.07 25.16 -34.64
N LYS A 74 -27.30 25.97 -33.60
CA LYS A 74 -27.60 25.54 -32.21
C LYS A 74 -28.90 24.73 -32.12
N ASP A 75 -28.82 23.56 -31.46
CA ASP A 75 -29.96 22.73 -31.08
C ASP A 75 -30.48 23.13 -29.67
N PRO A 76 -31.77 23.49 -29.46
CA PRO A 76 -32.26 24.06 -28.19
C PRO A 76 -32.41 23.07 -27.01
N ALA A 77 -32.06 21.79 -27.14
CA ALA A 77 -32.53 20.74 -26.23
C ALA A 77 -31.50 20.08 -25.29
N LYS A 78 -30.40 20.74 -24.89
CA LYS A 78 -29.48 20.19 -23.88
C LYS A 78 -29.68 20.81 -22.49
N LYS A 79 -30.50 20.13 -21.66
CA LYS A 79 -30.66 20.43 -20.22
C LYS A 79 -29.36 20.19 -19.44
N SER A 80 -29.10 21.02 -18.43
CA SER A 80 -27.85 20.96 -17.66
C SER A 80 -27.78 19.73 -16.74
N LYS A 81 -26.56 19.30 -16.36
CA LYS A 81 -26.32 18.20 -15.39
C LYS A 81 -27.10 18.37 -14.08
N LYS A 82 -27.43 19.60 -13.68
CA LYS A 82 -28.21 19.91 -12.47
C LYS A 82 -29.70 19.60 -12.66
N GLU A 83 -30.22 19.74 -13.88
CA GLU A 83 -31.60 19.38 -14.24
C GLU A 83 -31.77 17.88 -14.43
N LEU A 84 -30.81 17.20 -15.08
CA LEU A 84 -30.82 15.73 -15.22
C LEU A 84 -30.83 15.03 -13.86
N ASN A 85 -30.09 15.54 -12.87
CA ASN A 85 -30.09 14.99 -11.51
C ASN A 85 -31.39 15.27 -10.75
N LYS A 86 -32.07 16.37 -11.06
CA LYS A 86 -33.38 16.72 -10.48
C LYS A 86 -34.48 15.84 -11.07
N GLU A 87 -34.45 15.57 -12.37
CA GLU A 87 -35.34 14.63 -13.05
C GLU A 87 -35.11 13.18 -12.59
N ARG A 88 -33.85 12.75 -12.39
CA ARG A 88 -33.53 11.42 -11.85
C ARG A 88 -34.06 11.22 -10.43
N LYS A 89 -33.95 12.24 -9.56
CA LYS A 89 -34.55 12.20 -8.21
C LYS A 89 -36.07 12.24 -8.24
N LYS A 90 -36.68 12.96 -9.21
CA LYS A 90 -38.14 13.02 -9.38
C LYS A 90 -38.69 11.69 -9.90
N ALA A 91 -38.01 11.05 -10.86
CA ALA A 91 -38.35 9.73 -11.40
C ALA A 91 -38.23 8.62 -10.33
N HIS A 92 -37.18 8.66 -9.50
CA HIS A 92 -37.02 7.72 -8.38
C HIS A 92 -38.12 7.88 -7.31
N LYS A 93 -38.57 9.12 -7.07
CA LYS A 93 -39.67 9.42 -6.13
C LYS A 93 -41.06 9.08 -6.69
N LEU A 94 -41.23 9.11 -8.01
CA LEU A 94 -42.43 8.66 -8.72
C LEU A 94 -42.52 7.13 -8.78
N ALA A 95 -41.40 6.43 -9.00
CA ALA A 95 -41.33 4.97 -8.96
C ALA A 95 -41.66 4.40 -7.58
N LEU A 96 -41.27 5.09 -6.50
CA LEU A 96 -41.62 4.74 -5.12
C LEU A 96 -43.09 5.01 -4.74
N LYS A 97 -43.83 5.78 -5.55
CA LYS A 97 -45.25 6.12 -5.31
C LYS A 97 -46.23 5.33 -6.18
N ALA A 98 -45.76 4.60 -7.19
CA ALA A 98 -46.61 3.92 -8.18
C ALA A 98 -46.91 2.45 -7.85
N GLY A 99 -46.68 2.00 -6.60
CA GLY A 99 -46.90 0.62 -6.19
C GLY A 99 -47.98 0.45 -5.13
N VAL A 100 -49.22 0.91 -5.38
CA VAL A 100 -50.46 0.45 -4.71
C VAL A 100 -51.70 0.70 -5.60
N ALA A 101 -52.56 -0.34 -5.71
CA ALA A 101 -53.97 -0.43 -6.18
C ALA A 101 -54.28 -0.31 -7.69
N ASP A 102 -55.31 -0.91 -8.27
CA ASP A 102 -56.08 -2.19 -8.20
C ASP A 102 -57.16 -2.03 -9.31
N GLU A 103 -57.57 -3.10 -10.01
CA GLU A 103 -58.98 -3.46 -10.22
C GLU A 103 -59.22 -4.67 -11.16
N SER A 104 -60.26 -5.41 -10.78
CA SER A 104 -60.74 -6.76 -11.14
C SER A 104 -61.74 -6.74 -12.34
N PRO A 105 -62.49 -7.82 -12.75
CA PRO A 105 -63.39 -8.60 -11.88
C PRO A 105 -63.67 -10.10 -12.18
N ALA A 106 -64.16 -10.75 -11.11
CA ALA A 106 -65.22 -11.79 -11.02
C ALA A 106 -64.93 -13.28 -11.34
N ALA A 107 -64.99 -14.12 -10.29
CA ALA A 107 -66.10 -15.07 -10.08
C ALA A 107 -66.01 -15.71 -8.67
N ALA A 108 -67.18 -15.92 -8.06
CA ALA A 108 -67.40 -16.34 -6.68
C ALA A 108 -67.27 -17.85 -6.45
N ALA A 109 -66.79 -18.25 -5.26
CA ALA A 109 -67.41 -19.28 -4.43
C ALA A 109 -66.68 -19.37 -3.06
N ALA A 110 -67.47 -19.36 -2.00
CA ALA A 110 -67.04 -19.48 -0.62
C ALA A 110 -66.48 -20.87 -0.29
N HIS A 111 -65.47 -20.95 0.58
CA HIS A 111 -65.46 -21.91 1.68
C HIS A 111 -64.48 -21.51 2.79
N ALA A 112 -64.92 -21.80 4.01
CA ALA A 112 -64.37 -21.38 5.28
C ALA A 112 -62.98 -21.96 5.59
N ALA A 113 -62.22 -21.17 6.36
CA ALA A 113 -60.95 -21.55 6.95
C ALA A 113 -61.07 -22.74 7.92
N PRO A 114 -59.99 -23.51 8.07
CA PRO A 114 -59.54 -23.93 9.38
C PRO A 114 -58.17 -23.32 9.70
N ALA A 115 -58.05 -22.85 10.93
CA ALA A 115 -56.82 -22.34 11.51
C ALA A 115 -55.74 -23.44 11.54
N ALA A 116 -54.54 -23.13 11.03
CA ALA A 116 -53.33 -23.91 11.26
C ALA A 116 -52.29 -23.02 11.95
N ALA A 117 -51.76 -23.54 13.06
CA ALA A 117 -50.88 -22.89 14.02
C ALA A 117 -49.58 -22.34 13.39
N PRO A 118 -48.96 -21.31 14.01
CA PRO A 118 -47.68 -20.80 13.55
C PRO A 118 -46.59 -21.85 13.82
N VAL A 119 -45.93 -22.32 12.76
CA VAL A 119 -44.71 -23.13 12.88
C VAL A 119 -43.62 -22.20 13.37
N ALA A 120 -43.21 -22.40 14.63
CA ALA A 120 -42.04 -21.75 15.20
C ALA A 120 -40.79 -22.13 14.37
N ALA A 121 -40.15 -21.11 13.78
CA ALA A 121 -38.84 -21.27 13.19
C ALA A 121 -37.85 -21.63 14.31
N ALA A 122 -37.26 -22.84 14.24
CA ALA A 122 -36.14 -23.21 15.08
C ALA A 122 -34.99 -22.21 14.85
N PRO A 123 -34.27 -21.77 15.90
CA PRO A 123 -33.11 -20.90 15.72
C PRO A 123 -32.03 -21.74 15.03
N GLY A 124 -31.84 -21.51 13.74
CA GLY A 124 -30.69 -22.04 13.03
C GLY A 124 -29.44 -21.50 13.69
N ASP A 125 -28.61 -22.39 14.23
CA ASP A 125 -27.27 -22.08 14.72
C ASP A 125 -26.54 -21.30 13.63
N LYS A 126 -26.46 -19.97 13.78
CA LYS A 126 -25.51 -19.17 13.01
C LYS A 126 -24.14 -19.63 13.48
N LYS A 127 -23.53 -20.55 12.74
CA LYS A 127 -22.13 -20.94 12.92
C LYS A 127 -21.32 -19.64 13.02
N ALA A 128 -20.83 -19.34 14.22
CA ALA A 128 -19.96 -18.21 14.41
C ALA A 128 -18.76 -18.41 13.48
N LEU A 129 -18.46 -17.41 12.64
CA LEU A 129 -17.22 -17.42 11.87
C LEU A 129 -16.08 -17.57 12.87
N LYS A 130 -15.30 -18.65 12.75
CA LYS A 130 -14.03 -18.74 13.47
C LYS A 130 -13.24 -17.49 13.11
N LYS A 131 -12.75 -16.74 14.10
CA LYS A 131 -11.74 -15.70 13.86
C LYS A 131 -10.63 -16.35 13.03
N ALA A 132 -10.44 -15.89 11.80
CA ALA A 132 -9.35 -16.36 10.99
C ALA A 132 -8.06 -16.01 11.74
N THR A 133 -7.35 -17.01 12.26
CA THR A 133 -5.90 -16.90 12.45
C THR A 133 -5.39 -16.49 11.09
N HIS A 134 -4.79 -15.29 10.98
CA HIS A 134 -4.29 -14.71 9.73
C HIS A 134 -3.88 -15.84 8.79
N ALA A 135 -4.74 -16.18 7.81
CA ALA A 135 -4.29 -17.09 6.77
C ALA A 135 -3.18 -16.26 6.14
N GLY A 136 -1.92 -16.68 6.32
CA GLY A 136 -0.71 -15.88 6.06
C GLY A 136 -0.50 -15.58 4.57
N ILE A 137 -1.58 -15.24 3.86
CA ILE A 137 -1.66 -15.11 2.43
C ILE A 137 -0.93 -13.83 2.06
N GLU A 138 0.37 -13.99 1.80
CA GLU A 138 1.26 -12.90 1.44
C GLU A 138 1.18 -12.65 -0.07
N LEU A 139 0.99 -11.37 -0.41
CA LEU A 139 1.29 -10.88 -1.75
C LEU A 139 2.79 -10.54 -1.76
N PRO A 140 3.60 -11.12 -2.67
CA PRO A 140 5.01 -10.79 -2.80
C PRO A 140 5.22 -9.27 -2.92
N THR A 141 6.16 -8.71 -2.16
CA THR A 141 6.50 -7.30 -2.28
C THR A 141 7.28 -7.08 -3.57
N PRO A 142 6.84 -6.20 -4.48
CA PRO A 142 7.54 -5.93 -5.73
C PRO A 142 8.99 -5.49 -5.51
N SER A 143 9.95 -6.23 -6.08
CA SER A 143 11.36 -5.84 -6.18
C SER A 143 11.71 -5.52 -7.64
N ALA A 144 12.71 -4.66 -7.86
CA ALA A 144 13.27 -4.41 -9.20
C ALA A 144 13.85 -5.69 -9.83
N GLU A 145 14.18 -6.71 -9.03
CA GLU A 145 14.68 -8.02 -9.47
C GLU A 145 13.56 -9.00 -9.89
N ASP A 146 12.30 -8.63 -9.66
CA ASP A 146 11.10 -9.44 -9.94
C ASP A 146 10.29 -8.88 -11.12
N ASP A 147 10.86 -7.95 -11.91
CA ASP A 147 10.20 -7.36 -13.07
C ASP A 147 9.85 -8.43 -14.12
N GLY A 148 8.55 -8.54 -14.39
CA GLY A 148 7.95 -9.50 -15.30
C GLY A 148 7.90 -10.93 -14.77
N VAL A 149 8.46 -11.23 -13.60
CA VAL A 149 8.57 -12.61 -13.11
C VAL A 149 7.30 -13.00 -12.35
N ILE A 150 6.82 -14.22 -12.58
CA ILE A 150 5.71 -14.79 -11.80
C ILE A 150 6.28 -15.46 -10.55
N ILE A 151 6.03 -14.86 -9.40
CA ILE A 151 6.43 -15.39 -8.09
C ILE A 151 5.33 -16.31 -7.58
N PHE A 152 5.70 -17.48 -7.07
CA PHE A 152 4.78 -18.43 -6.46
C PHE A 152 5.48 -19.27 -5.38
N SER A 153 4.74 -20.13 -4.68
CA SER A 153 5.29 -21.07 -3.71
C SER A 153 4.95 -22.51 -4.05
N SER A 154 5.94 -23.40 -3.95
CA SER A 154 5.73 -24.85 -4.11
C SER A 154 4.99 -25.51 -2.94
N ALA A 155 4.90 -24.85 -1.80
CA ALA A 155 4.12 -25.30 -0.64
C ALA A 155 2.63 -24.93 -0.76
N GLY A 156 2.28 -23.98 -1.64
CA GLY A 156 0.93 -23.49 -1.86
C GLY A 156 0.31 -24.02 -3.15
N GLN A 157 -0.71 -23.31 -3.65
CA GLN A 157 -1.32 -23.63 -4.93
C GLN A 157 -0.37 -23.29 -6.09
N LEU A 158 0.01 -24.31 -6.86
CA LEU A 158 0.87 -24.14 -8.04
C LEU A 158 0.13 -23.33 -9.14
N PRO A 159 0.79 -22.35 -9.78
CA PRO A 159 0.22 -21.51 -10.83
C PRO A 159 0.14 -22.24 -12.17
N ARG A 160 -0.68 -23.28 -12.24
CA ARG A 160 -0.77 -24.17 -13.40
C ARG A 160 -1.29 -23.45 -14.64
N ALA A 161 -2.32 -22.60 -14.50
CA ALA A 161 -2.93 -21.93 -15.64
C ALA A 161 -1.97 -20.89 -16.22
N SER A 162 -1.35 -20.11 -15.34
CA SER A 162 -0.34 -19.12 -15.71
C SER A 162 0.83 -19.78 -16.42
N TYR A 163 1.28 -20.95 -15.94
CA TYR A 163 2.38 -21.68 -16.57
C TYR A 163 2.03 -22.15 -17.98
N VAL A 164 0.88 -22.79 -18.16
CA VAL A 164 0.44 -23.25 -19.49
C VAL A 164 0.33 -22.07 -20.46
N VAL A 165 -0.34 -20.99 -20.05
CA VAL A 165 -0.50 -19.81 -20.91
C VAL A 165 0.85 -19.16 -21.20
N ALA A 166 1.73 -19.01 -20.21
CA ALA A 166 3.07 -18.44 -20.39
C ALA A 166 3.88 -19.19 -21.44
N GLN A 167 3.80 -20.53 -21.50
CA GLN A 167 4.47 -21.32 -22.53
C GLN A 167 3.84 -21.09 -23.91
N LEU A 168 2.50 -21.07 -24.01
CA LEU A 168 1.80 -20.82 -25.27
C LEU A 168 2.10 -19.43 -25.83
N VAL A 169 2.15 -18.41 -24.97
CA VAL A 169 2.47 -17.04 -25.37
C VAL A 169 3.98 -16.79 -25.47
N LYS A 170 4.85 -17.76 -25.17
CA LYS A 170 6.32 -17.62 -25.12
C LYS A 170 6.78 -16.45 -24.23
N TYR A 171 6.24 -16.37 -23.02
CA TYR A 171 6.53 -15.31 -22.05
C TYR A 171 7.94 -15.48 -21.44
N ALA A 172 8.79 -14.45 -21.54
CA ALA A 172 10.23 -14.56 -21.33
C ALA A 172 10.83 -14.13 -19.96
N PRO A 173 10.10 -13.57 -18.97
CA PRO A 173 10.67 -13.41 -17.62
C PRO A 173 10.54 -14.66 -16.72
N GLY A 174 9.62 -15.57 -17.04
CA GLY A 174 9.52 -16.89 -16.40
C GLY A 174 8.89 -16.93 -15.00
N PHE A 175 9.22 -17.99 -14.24
CA PHE A 175 8.64 -18.32 -12.93
C PHE A 175 9.71 -18.42 -11.85
N ARG A 176 9.39 -17.97 -10.62
CA ARG A 176 10.29 -18.01 -9.48
C ARG A 176 9.58 -18.57 -8.24
N ASN A 177 10.18 -19.58 -7.61
CA ASN A 177 9.62 -20.25 -6.43
C ASN A 177 10.19 -19.62 -5.15
N PHE A 178 9.33 -19.07 -4.31
CA PHE A 178 9.70 -18.33 -3.10
C PHE A 178 9.82 -19.20 -1.83
N GLY A 179 9.35 -20.47 -1.82
CA GLY A 179 9.46 -21.27 -0.60
C GLY A 179 8.90 -22.70 -0.62
N ARG A 180 9.26 -23.44 0.44
CA ARG A 180 8.80 -24.81 0.76
C ARG A 180 8.13 -24.93 2.15
N ASP A 181 8.14 -23.87 2.95
CA ASP A 181 7.61 -23.90 4.33
C ASP A 181 6.12 -23.54 4.41
N ALA A 182 5.51 -23.78 5.57
CA ALA A 182 4.09 -23.57 5.80
C ALA A 182 3.67 -22.08 5.70
N ALA A 183 4.56 -21.12 6.00
CA ALA A 183 4.30 -19.71 5.79
C ALA A 183 4.25 -19.38 4.28
N ALA A 184 5.17 -19.94 3.50
CA ALA A 184 5.16 -19.81 2.04
C ALA A 184 3.96 -20.50 1.39
N SER A 185 3.28 -21.45 2.04
CA SER A 185 2.07 -22.10 1.48
C SER A 185 0.94 -21.12 1.18
N ALA A 186 1.00 -19.94 1.78
CA ALA A 186 0.01 -18.91 1.66
C ALA A 186 0.36 -17.85 0.59
N VAL A 187 1.54 -17.91 -0.05
CA VAL A 187 1.90 -17.00 -1.15
C VAL A 187 0.97 -17.23 -2.35
N VAL A 188 0.22 -16.18 -2.72
CA VAL A 188 -0.59 -16.19 -3.96
C VAL A 188 0.35 -15.99 -5.14
N PRO A 189 0.17 -16.72 -6.26
CA PRO A 189 0.91 -16.43 -7.48
C PRO A 189 0.73 -14.96 -7.89
N THR A 190 1.84 -14.23 -8.06
CA THR A 190 1.81 -12.80 -8.38
C THR A 190 2.81 -12.48 -9.48
N LEU A 191 2.35 -11.73 -10.47
CA LEU A 191 3.13 -11.11 -11.53
C LEU A 191 3.33 -9.63 -11.22
N THR A 192 4.58 -9.17 -11.19
CA THR A 192 4.94 -7.75 -11.11
C THR A 192 5.32 -7.25 -12.50
N LEU A 193 4.75 -6.13 -12.94
CA LEU A 193 5.08 -5.48 -14.21
C LEU A 193 6.20 -4.43 -14.01
N ALA A 194 6.86 -4.04 -15.11
CA ALA A 194 7.99 -3.10 -15.11
C ALA A 194 7.69 -1.72 -14.51
N ASP A 195 6.42 -1.33 -14.50
CA ASP A 195 5.94 -0.07 -13.91
C ASP A 195 5.46 -0.22 -12.46
N GLY A 196 5.71 -1.36 -11.83
CA GLY A 196 5.34 -1.67 -10.44
C GLY A 196 3.89 -2.10 -10.24
N ARG A 197 3.08 -2.20 -11.31
CA ARG A 197 1.73 -2.75 -11.21
C ARG A 197 1.78 -4.26 -10.99
N ILE A 198 0.80 -4.79 -10.25
CA ILE A 198 0.73 -6.21 -9.90
C ILE A 198 -0.53 -6.88 -10.45
N VAL A 199 -0.41 -8.14 -10.85
CA VAL A 199 -1.52 -9.03 -11.17
C VAL A 199 -1.38 -10.28 -10.30
N SER A 200 -2.35 -10.56 -9.44
CA SER A 200 -2.27 -11.66 -8.48
C SER A 200 -3.41 -12.67 -8.67
N GLY A 201 -3.08 -13.94 -8.47
CA GLY A 201 -3.94 -15.09 -8.69
C GLY A 201 -3.65 -15.79 -10.02
N ASP A 202 -3.64 -17.12 -10.00
CA ASP A 202 -3.28 -17.95 -11.17
C ASP A 202 -4.14 -17.60 -12.40
N PHE A 203 -5.46 -17.56 -12.25
CA PHE A 203 -6.37 -17.23 -13.36
C PHE A 203 -6.27 -15.77 -13.79
N ALA A 204 -5.97 -14.84 -12.88
CA ALA A 204 -5.80 -13.43 -13.23
C ALA A 204 -4.55 -13.21 -14.08
N ILE A 205 -3.43 -13.83 -13.71
CA ILE A 205 -2.18 -13.79 -14.47
C ILE A 205 -2.38 -14.47 -15.82
N ALA A 206 -3.01 -15.65 -15.85
CA ALA A 206 -3.30 -16.36 -17.10
C ALA A 206 -4.17 -15.52 -18.07
N ARG A 207 -5.21 -14.82 -17.58
CA ARG A 207 -6.00 -13.87 -18.39
C ARG A 207 -5.15 -12.73 -18.92
N TYR A 208 -4.29 -12.14 -18.09
CA TYR A 208 -3.40 -11.06 -18.50
C TYR A 208 -2.50 -11.52 -19.65
N LEU A 209 -1.81 -12.66 -19.47
CA LEU A 209 -0.92 -13.22 -20.48
C LEU A 209 -1.65 -13.55 -21.78
N ALA A 210 -2.83 -14.18 -21.70
CA ALA A 210 -3.64 -14.51 -22.89
C ALA A 210 -4.03 -13.27 -23.68
N ARG A 211 -4.28 -12.13 -23.01
CA ARG A 211 -4.61 -10.85 -23.67
C ARG A 211 -3.40 -10.13 -24.28
N THR A 212 -2.18 -10.52 -23.92
CA THR A 212 -0.97 -9.95 -24.57
C THR A 212 -0.76 -10.49 -25.98
N LYS A 213 -1.38 -11.63 -26.31
CA LYS A 213 -1.33 -12.29 -27.63
C LYS A 213 -2.73 -12.71 -28.11
N PRO A 214 -3.60 -11.75 -28.48
CA PRO A 214 -4.96 -12.04 -28.91
C PRO A 214 -5.03 -12.93 -30.16
N GLU A 215 -3.98 -12.96 -30.98
CA GLU A 215 -3.87 -13.81 -32.17
C GLU A 215 -3.91 -15.31 -31.87
N LEU A 216 -3.58 -15.72 -30.65
CA LEU A 216 -3.66 -17.11 -30.21
C LEU A 216 -5.08 -17.53 -29.80
N GLY A 217 -6.01 -16.57 -29.68
CA GLY A 217 -7.41 -16.85 -29.37
C GLY A 217 -7.70 -17.43 -27.99
N LEU A 218 -6.71 -17.50 -27.11
CA LEU A 218 -6.81 -18.14 -25.79
C LEU A 218 -7.87 -17.48 -24.90
N TYR A 219 -8.17 -16.20 -25.10
CA TYR A 219 -9.20 -15.48 -24.35
C TYR A 219 -10.40 -15.09 -25.22
N GLY A 220 -10.64 -15.87 -26.28
CA GLY A 220 -11.67 -15.62 -27.29
C GLY A 220 -11.12 -14.88 -28.51
N VAL A 221 -11.67 -15.18 -29.68
CA VAL A 221 -11.39 -14.48 -30.95
C VAL A 221 -12.67 -13.80 -31.38
N ALA A 222 -12.66 -12.47 -31.50
CA ALA A 222 -13.74 -11.74 -32.13
C ALA A 222 -13.43 -11.60 -33.64
N ALA A 223 -14.42 -11.87 -34.50
CA ALA A 223 -14.28 -11.53 -35.91
C ALA A 223 -14.12 -10.01 -36.06
N LYS A 224 -13.36 -9.55 -37.07
CA LYS A 224 -13.14 -8.11 -37.29
C LYS A 224 -14.43 -7.33 -37.50
N ASP A 225 -15.47 -8.00 -37.99
CA ASP A 225 -16.79 -7.44 -38.27
C ASP A 225 -17.86 -7.86 -37.24
N ALA A 226 -17.47 -8.49 -36.12
CA ALA A 226 -18.40 -8.96 -35.10
C ALA A 226 -19.11 -7.78 -34.41
N ALA A 227 -20.41 -7.95 -34.14
CA ALA A 227 -21.14 -6.99 -33.31
C ALA A 227 -20.54 -6.94 -31.90
N ALA A 228 -20.71 -5.82 -31.19
CA ALA A 228 -20.18 -5.66 -29.82
C ALA A 228 -20.62 -6.79 -28.87
N THR A 229 -21.85 -7.29 -29.04
CA THR A 229 -22.38 -8.43 -28.28
C THR A 229 -21.67 -9.74 -28.60
N GLU A 230 -21.38 -10.00 -29.88
CA GLU A 230 -20.71 -11.22 -30.35
C GLU A 230 -19.23 -11.23 -29.97
N ALA A 231 -18.59 -10.06 -29.98
CA ALA A 231 -17.21 -9.91 -29.53
C ALA A 231 -17.05 -10.10 -28.00
N ALA A 232 -18.07 -9.74 -27.21
CA ALA A 232 -18.04 -9.84 -25.76
C ALA A 232 -18.41 -11.22 -25.21
N LEU A 233 -19.15 -12.03 -25.96
CA LEU A 233 -19.68 -13.30 -25.49
C LEU A 233 -18.59 -14.35 -25.17
N PRO A 234 -17.61 -14.65 -26.05
CA PRO A 234 -16.61 -15.67 -25.76
C PRO A 234 -15.74 -15.35 -24.53
N PRO A 235 -15.20 -14.13 -24.35
CA PRO A 235 -14.49 -13.77 -23.11
C PRO A 235 -15.34 -13.94 -21.85
N SER A 236 -16.63 -13.60 -21.92
CA SER A 236 -17.55 -13.71 -20.78
C SER A 236 -17.86 -15.18 -20.43
N GLN A 237 -18.01 -16.04 -21.43
CA GLN A 237 -18.16 -17.48 -21.23
C GLN A 237 -16.90 -18.09 -20.63
N ILE A 238 -15.72 -17.64 -21.07
CA ILE A 238 -14.44 -18.07 -20.49
C ILE A 238 -14.37 -17.70 -19.01
N ASP A 239 -14.68 -16.45 -18.66
CA ASP A 239 -14.68 -16.02 -17.25
C ASP A 239 -15.66 -16.83 -16.40
N ALA A 240 -16.87 -17.10 -16.92
CA ALA A 240 -17.85 -17.92 -16.21
C ALA A 240 -17.32 -19.33 -15.91
N TRP A 241 -16.58 -19.95 -16.84
CA TRP A 241 -15.97 -21.26 -16.63
C TRP A 241 -14.77 -21.22 -15.67
N LEU A 242 -14.00 -20.13 -15.65
CA LEU A 242 -12.93 -19.94 -14.66
C LEU A 242 -13.50 -19.82 -13.24
N ASP A 243 -14.58 -19.06 -13.07
CA ASP A 243 -15.26 -18.93 -11.78
C ASP A 243 -15.90 -20.26 -11.37
N PHE A 244 -16.54 -20.97 -12.31
CA PHE A 244 -17.07 -22.31 -12.09
C PHE A 244 -15.98 -23.29 -11.62
N ALA A 245 -14.80 -23.26 -12.23
CA ALA A 245 -13.69 -24.14 -11.85
C ALA A 245 -13.23 -23.91 -10.40
N LEU A 246 -13.11 -22.64 -9.97
CA LEU A 246 -12.72 -22.32 -8.59
C LEU A 246 -13.78 -22.71 -7.56
N ILE A 247 -15.06 -22.56 -7.90
CA ILE A 247 -16.17 -22.76 -6.95
C ILE A 247 -16.61 -24.23 -6.90
N ARG A 248 -16.60 -24.95 -8.02
CA ARG A 248 -17.25 -26.27 -8.16
C ARG A 248 -16.30 -27.41 -8.47
N LEU A 249 -15.05 -27.16 -8.85
CA LEU A 249 -14.10 -28.18 -9.30
C LEU A 249 -12.78 -28.22 -8.50
N GLY A 250 -12.65 -27.43 -7.44
CA GLY A 250 -11.42 -27.27 -6.67
C GLY A 250 -11.01 -28.49 -5.81
N ALA A 251 -9.90 -28.36 -5.09
CA ALA A 251 -9.29 -29.43 -4.30
C ALA A 251 -10.17 -29.98 -3.15
N ASN A 252 -11.21 -29.25 -2.75
CA ASN A 252 -12.17 -29.61 -1.70
C ASN A 252 -13.57 -29.84 -2.30
N LEU A 253 -13.67 -30.76 -3.25
CA LEU A 253 -14.96 -31.13 -3.85
C LEU A 253 -15.87 -31.75 -2.77
N GLU A 254 -17.01 -31.13 -2.49
CA GLU A 254 -18.00 -31.65 -1.52
C GLU A 254 -18.97 -32.66 -2.16
N ASP A 255 -19.28 -32.48 -3.44
CA ASP A 255 -20.19 -33.31 -4.25
C ASP A 255 -19.68 -33.47 -5.69
N ASP A 256 -20.27 -34.42 -6.41
CA ASP A 256 -19.94 -34.71 -7.81
C ASP A 256 -20.70 -33.83 -8.83
N GLY A 257 -21.55 -32.92 -8.36
CA GLY A 257 -22.42 -32.10 -9.21
C GLY A 257 -21.65 -31.18 -10.14
N GLY A 258 -20.47 -30.70 -9.73
CA GLY A 258 -19.55 -29.97 -10.60
C GLY A 258 -19.07 -30.81 -11.79
N LEU A 259 -18.69 -32.06 -11.53
CA LEU A 259 -18.25 -33.01 -12.56
C LEU A 259 -19.40 -33.44 -13.48
N GLN A 260 -20.60 -33.63 -12.95
CA GLN A 260 -21.79 -33.94 -13.77
C GLN A 260 -22.12 -32.81 -14.76
N ILE A 261 -22.02 -31.54 -14.33
CA ILE A 261 -22.24 -30.39 -15.22
C ILE A 261 -21.17 -30.36 -16.31
N LEU A 262 -19.90 -30.53 -15.94
CA LEU A 262 -18.79 -30.55 -16.89
C LEU A 262 -18.93 -31.68 -17.91
N ASP A 263 -19.26 -32.90 -17.46
CA ASP A 263 -19.43 -34.06 -18.33
C ASP A 263 -20.56 -33.85 -19.35
N ARG A 264 -21.67 -33.25 -18.92
CA ARG A 264 -22.80 -32.92 -19.80
C ARG A 264 -22.41 -31.94 -20.92
N VAL A 265 -21.60 -30.93 -20.60
CA VAL A 265 -21.12 -29.95 -21.59
C VAL A 265 -20.14 -30.59 -22.55
N LEU A 266 -19.19 -31.36 -22.03
CA LEU A 266 -18.17 -32.07 -22.82
C LEU A 266 -18.73 -33.24 -23.65
N LYS A 267 -19.98 -33.65 -23.41
CA LYS A 267 -20.68 -34.63 -24.24
C LYS A 267 -20.84 -34.16 -25.69
N THR A 268 -21.08 -32.88 -25.90
CA THR A 268 -21.33 -32.31 -27.25
C THR A 268 -20.17 -31.44 -27.74
N GLN A 269 -19.14 -31.23 -26.92
CA GLN A 269 -18.06 -30.31 -27.23
C GLN A 269 -16.66 -30.93 -27.02
N THR A 270 -15.74 -30.59 -27.92
CA THR A 270 -14.31 -30.95 -27.79
C THR A 270 -13.58 -29.97 -26.88
N PHE A 271 -13.95 -28.69 -26.92
CA PHE A 271 -13.42 -27.62 -26.09
C PHE A 271 -14.58 -26.93 -25.37
N ILE A 272 -14.33 -26.38 -24.18
CA ILE A 272 -15.37 -25.83 -23.29
C ILE A 272 -15.99 -24.53 -23.85
N VAL A 273 -15.19 -23.70 -24.52
CA VAL A 273 -15.68 -22.48 -25.18
C VAL A 273 -15.12 -22.42 -26.60
N GLY A 274 -16.02 -22.39 -27.58
CA GLY A 274 -15.66 -22.33 -28.99
C GLY A 274 -15.17 -23.67 -29.56
N HIS A 275 -14.30 -23.60 -30.55
CA HIS A 275 -13.84 -24.77 -31.33
C HIS A 275 -12.33 -25.03 -31.23
N ALA A 276 -11.63 -24.31 -30.35
CA ALA A 276 -10.19 -24.42 -30.14
C ALA A 276 -9.85 -24.30 -28.65
N LEU A 277 -8.62 -24.67 -28.29
CA LEU A 277 -8.13 -24.57 -26.92
C LEU A 277 -8.27 -23.14 -26.40
N SER A 278 -9.02 -22.97 -25.31
CA SER A 278 -9.25 -21.69 -24.67
C SER A 278 -8.77 -21.68 -23.22
N LEU A 279 -8.75 -20.50 -22.60
CA LEU A 279 -8.44 -20.36 -21.19
C LEU A 279 -9.49 -21.05 -20.30
N ALA A 280 -10.72 -21.27 -20.78
CA ALA A 280 -11.72 -22.06 -20.06
C ALA A 280 -11.26 -23.51 -19.89
N ASP A 281 -10.76 -24.12 -20.98
CA ASP A 281 -10.21 -25.48 -20.95
C ASP A 281 -9.02 -25.58 -20.00
N ILE A 282 -8.08 -24.64 -20.12
CA ILE A 282 -6.88 -24.59 -19.27
C ILE A 282 -7.28 -24.46 -17.79
N GLY A 283 -8.18 -23.52 -17.47
CA GLY A 283 -8.60 -23.25 -16.10
C GLY A 283 -9.34 -24.43 -15.47
N VAL A 284 -10.30 -25.03 -16.18
CA VAL A 284 -10.99 -26.24 -15.71
C VAL A 284 -10.01 -27.39 -15.54
N TRP A 285 -9.07 -27.58 -16.48
CA TRP A 285 -8.05 -28.62 -16.40
C TRP A 285 -7.18 -28.46 -15.15
N THR A 286 -6.80 -27.23 -14.78
CA THR A 286 -5.96 -27.00 -13.59
C THR A 286 -6.57 -27.51 -12.29
N GLN A 287 -7.90 -27.54 -12.21
CA GLN A 287 -8.64 -27.96 -11.04
C GLN A 287 -8.94 -29.46 -11.08
N VAL A 288 -9.28 -30.00 -12.26
CA VAL A 288 -9.67 -31.41 -12.41
C VAL A 288 -8.48 -32.36 -12.52
N ALA A 289 -7.38 -31.98 -13.17
CA ALA A 289 -6.24 -32.88 -13.36
C ALA A 289 -5.61 -33.39 -12.04
N PRO A 290 -5.45 -32.57 -10.99
CA PRO A 290 -5.01 -33.06 -9.68
C PRO A 290 -5.99 -34.03 -9.00
N LEU A 291 -7.28 -33.95 -9.32
CA LEU A 291 -8.33 -34.79 -8.76
C LEU A 291 -8.33 -36.21 -9.33
N GLN A 292 -7.82 -36.43 -10.55
CA GLN A 292 -7.68 -37.77 -11.14
C GLN A 292 -6.92 -38.76 -10.25
N LYS A 293 -5.99 -38.26 -9.42
CA LYS A 293 -5.20 -39.10 -8.50
C LYS A 293 -5.94 -39.41 -7.19
N LYS A 294 -7.06 -38.74 -6.93
CA LYS A 294 -7.79 -38.77 -5.66
C LYS A 294 -9.21 -39.32 -5.80
N LEU A 295 -9.83 -39.18 -6.98
CA LEU A 295 -11.21 -39.55 -7.25
C LEU A 295 -11.28 -40.50 -8.44
N ASP A 296 -12.27 -41.40 -8.40
CA ASP A 296 -12.64 -42.22 -9.55
C ASP A 296 -13.46 -41.37 -10.54
N LEU A 297 -12.93 -41.19 -11.74
CA LEU A 297 -13.60 -40.45 -12.82
C LEU A 297 -14.33 -41.34 -13.83
N THR A 298 -14.37 -42.66 -13.60
CA THR A 298 -15.07 -43.63 -14.46
C THR A 298 -16.54 -43.24 -14.73
N PRO A 299 -17.31 -42.69 -13.77
CA PRO A 299 -18.68 -42.22 -14.03
C PRO A 299 -18.78 -41.03 -15.00
N PHE A 300 -17.67 -40.36 -15.33
CA PHE A 300 -17.59 -39.17 -16.17
C PHE A 300 -16.76 -39.44 -17.43
N PRO A 301 -17.30 -40.18 -18.41
CA PRO A 301 -16.55 -40.61 -19.59
C PRO A 301 -16.12 -39.44 -20.48
N ASN A 302 -16.91 -38.36 -20.55
CA ASN A 302 -16.60 -37.21 -21.40
C ASN A 302 -15.51 -36.35 -20.77
N VAL A 303 -15.53 -36.19 -19.44
CA VAL A 303 -14.45 -35.55 -18.68
C VAL A 303 -13.14 -36.32 -18.86
N THR A 304 -13.19 -37.65 -18.71
CA THR A 304 -12.02 -38.52 -18.85
C THR A 304 -11.42 -38.47 -20.26
N ARG A 305 -12.29 -38.52 -21.29
CA ARG A 305 -11.91 -38.33 -22.69
C ARG A 305 -11.22 -36.99 -22.91
N TRP A 306 -11.83 -35.91 -22.43
CA TRP A 306 -11.33 -34.55 -22.62
C TRP A 306 -9.99 -34.32 -21.92
N LEU A 307 -9.83 -34.81 -20.67
CA LEU A 307 -8.56 -34.71 -19.95
C LEU A 307 -7.43 -35.45 -20.68
N THR A 308 -7.69 -36.70 -21.09
CA THR A 308 -6.73 -37.52 -21.86
C THR A 308 -6.33 -36.81 -23.16
N TYR A 309 -7.31 -36.22 -23.85
CA TYR A 309 -7.07 -35.45 -25.05
C TYR A 309 -6.12 -34.26 -24.79
N LEU A 310 -6.40 -33.42 -23.79
CA LEU A 310 -5.54 -32.29 -23.45
C LEU A 310 -4.12 -32.72 -23.06
N GLU A 311 -3.98 -33.80 -22.29
CA GLU A 311 -2.68 -34.31 -21.86
C GLU A 311 -1.84 -34.90 -23.00
N SER A 312 -2.50 -35.48 -24.00
CA SER A 312 -1.84 -36.05 -25.19
C SER A 312 -1.37 -35.00 -26.20
N GLN A 313 -2.06 -33.87 -26.32
CA GLN A 313 -1.91 -32.96 -27.47
C GLN A 313 -0.62 -32.14 -27.48
N GLN A 314 0.06 -31.94 -26.35
CA GLN A 314 1.16 -30.95 -26.30
C GLN A 314 2.37 -31.30 -25.44
N THR A 315 2.40 -32.41 -24.69
CA THR A 315 3.38 -32.67 -23.59
C THR A 315 3.47 -31.55 -22.52
N LEU A 316 2.80 -30.42 -22.75
CA LEU A 316 2.80 -29.21 -21.93
C LEU A 316 2.04 -29.47 -20.65
N PHE A 317 0.80 -29.94 -20.76
CA PHE A 317 -0.10 -30.24 -19.64
C PHE A 317 0.49 -31.29 -18.69
N SER A 318 1.08 -32.36 -19.21
CA SER A 318 1.67 -33.42 -18.39
C SER A 318 2.96 -33.01 -17.67
N LYS A 319 3.68 -32.01 -18.16
CA LYS A 319 4.94 -31.52 -17.56
C LYS A 319 4.78 -30.39 -16.56
N VAL A 320 3.61 -29.71 -16.50
CA VAL A 320 3.40 -28.51 -15.67
C VAL A 320 3.84 -28.69 -14.23
N ASP A 321 3.34 -29.74 -13.57
CA ASP A 321 3.65 -30.01 -12.16
C ASP A 321 5.14 -30.33 -11.96
N GLY A 322 5.75 -31.08 -12.88
CA GLY A 322 7.18 -31.39 -12.85
C GLY A 322 8.03 -30.13 -12.98
N SER A 323 7.73 -29.28 -13.96
CA SER A 323 8.44 -28.03 -14.21
C SER A 323 8.32 -27.04 -13.05
N LEU A 324 7.11 -26.82 -12.53
CA LEU A 324 6.89 -25.90 -11.42
C LEU A 324 7.55 -26.40 -10.12
N LYS A 325 7.53 -27.71 -9.84
CA LYS A 325 8.20 -28.29 -8.67
C LYS A 325 9.72 -28.37 -8.82
N ALA A 326 10.24 -28.43 -10.05
CA ALA A 326 11.68 -28.45 -10.32
C ALA A 326 12.35 -27.08 -10.06
N LEU A 327 11.59 -25.98 -10.09
CA LEU A 327 12.08 -24.65 -9.73
C LEU A 327 12.48 -24.64 -8.25
N LYS A 328 13.80 -24.57 -8.01
CA LYS A 328 14.36 -24.54 -6.66
C LYS A 328 13.85 -23.30 -5.92
N PRO A 329 13.42 -23.43 -4.65
CA PRO A 329 13.10 -22.28 -3.82
C PRO A 329 14.31 -21.36 -3.74
N ILE A 330 14.10 -20.05 -3.78
CA ILE A 330 15.16 -19.07 -3.50
C ILE A 330 15.68 -19.35 -2.09
N LYS A 331 16.99 -19.64 -1.96
CA LYS A 331 17.65 -19.53 -0.65
C LYS A 331 17.66 -18.06 -0.30
N ALA A 332 17.03 -17.68 0.82
CA ALA A 332 17.13 -16.34 1.36
C ALA A 332 18.62 -15.90 1.34
N PRO A 333 18.96 -14.72 0.81
CA PRO A 333 20.34 -14.26 0.78
C PRO A 333 20.88 -14.23 2.21
N ALA A 334 22.02 -14.90 2.40
CA ALA A 334 22.71 -14.91 3.68
C ALA A 334 23.10 -13.48 4.06
N PRO A 335 22.87 -13.05 5.32
CA PRO A 335 23.44 -11.79 5.79
C PRO A 335 24.97 -11.91 5.73
N ALA A 336 25.58 -11.04 4.93
CA ALA A 336 27.03 -10.88 4.90
C ALA A 336 27.47 -10.30 6.24
N GLY A 337 28.08 -11.14 7.08
CA GLY A 337 28.60 -10.75 8.39
C GLY A 337 28.55 -11.90 9.37
N ALA A 338 29.53 -12.81 9.29
CA ALA A 338 29.68 -13.90 10.23
C ALA A 338 29.98 -13.36 11.64
N VAL A 339 28.97 -13.41 12.52
CA VAL A 339 29.18 -13.52 13.97
C VAL A 339 28.53 -14.83 14.42
N LYS A 340 29.26 -15.57 15.26
CA LYS A 340 29.03 -16.96 15.67
C LYS A 340 27.56 -17.25 16.00
N LYS A 341 27.10 -18.43 15.54
CA LYS A 341 25.78 -19.05 15.76
C LYS A 341 25.19 -18.73 17.15
N VAL A 342 24.21 -17.84 17.18
CA VAL A 342 23.12 -17.88 18.17
C VAL A 342 21.96 -18.60 17.51
N LYS A 343 21.35 -19.51 18.27
CA LYS A 343 20.21 -20.35 17.87
C LYS A 343 19.02 -19.42 17.56
N ASP A 344 18.66 -19.33 16.29
CA ASP A 344 17.56 -18.50 15.81
C ASP A 344 16.23 -19.14 16.21
N SER A 345 15.77 -18.83 17.41
CA SER A 345 14.34 -18.74 17.71
C SER A 345 13.95 -17.29 17.43
N GLY A 346 12.93 -17.05 16.61
CA GLY A 346 12.30 -15.74 16.41
C GLY A 346 11.61 -15.22 17.68
N SER A 347 12.35 -15.17 18.78
CA SER A 347 11.97 -14.63 20.07
C SER A 347 12.53 -13.21 20.11
N CYS A 348 11.67 -12.26 20.46
CA CYS A 348 12.16 -10.95 20.91
C CYS A 348 13.13 -11.20 22.07
N PRO A 349 14.37 -10.68 22.02
CA PRO A 349 15.36 -10.91 23.07
C PRO A 349 14.84 -10.33 24.40
N PRO A 350 15.20 -10.91 25.55
CA PRO A 350 14.78 -10.36 26.83
C PRO A 350 15.32 -8.93 26.99
N LEU A 351 14.51 -8.07 27.60
CA LEU A 351 14.92 -6.71 27.95
C LEU A 351 16.01 -6.77 29.02
N LYS A 352 17.07 -5.98 28.82
CA LYS A 352 18.18 -5.87 29.77
C LYS A 352 17.70 -5.14 31.02
N ASP A 353 18.03 -5.67 32.20
CA ASP A 353 17.68 -5.07 33.50
C ASP A 353 16.16 -4.93 33.74
N ALA A 354 15.33 -5.67 32.99
CA ALA A 354 13.89 -5.66 33.16
C ALA A 354 13.46 -6.40 34.43
N VAL A 355 12.65 -5.73 35.22
CA VAL A 355 11.97 -6.30 36.38
C VAL A 355 10.52 -6.54 36.03
N ASP A 356 10.07 -7.79 36.18
CA ASP A 356 8.69 -8.18 35.90
C ASP A 356 7.71 -7.34 36.73
N GLY A 357 6.63 -6.87 36.11
CA GLY A 357 5.66 -5.94 36.68
C GLY A 357 6.07 -4.46 36.69
N GLN A 358 7.34 -4.13 36.41
CA GLN A 358 7.84 -2.74 36.43
C GLN A 358 8.21 -2.22 35.03
N VAL A 359 8.16 -3.06 34.00
CA VAL A 359 8.44 -2.62 32.63
C VAL A 359 7.37 -1.63 32.17
N VAL A 360 7.81 -0.44 31.77
CA VAL A 360 6.97 0.56 31.11
C VAL A 360 7.57 0.86 29.74
N THR A 361 6.79 0.60 28.70
CA THR A 361 7.09 0.93 27.30
C THR A 361 6.11 1.99 26.80
N ARG A 362 6.45 2.68 25.70
CA ARG A 362 5.49 3.55 25.02
C ARG A 362 5.53 3.43 23.51
N PHE A 363 4.36 3.61 22.90
CA PHE A 363 4.21 3.88 21.48
C PHE A 363 3.83 5.35 21.31
N PRO A 364 4.76 6.21 20.84
CA PRO A 364 4.52 7.65 20.78
C PRO A 364 4.26 8.17 19.35
N PRO A 365 3.11 7.92 18.70
CA PRO A 365 2.85 8.42 17.35
C PRO A 365 2.60 9.95 17.36
N GLU A 366 3.11 10.64 16.34
CA GLU A 366 2.69 12.00 16.05
C GLU A 366 1.29 11.97 15.39
N PRO A 367 0.30 12.77 15.86
CA PRO A 367 -1.03 12.84 15.25
C PRO A 367 -1.04 13.71 13.99
N SER A 368 -0.06 13.51 13.10
CA SER A 368 0.15 14.26 11.85
C SER A 368 -0.16 13.46 10.58
N GLY A 369 -0.52 12.18 10.72
CA GLY A 369 -0.86 11.29 9.61
C GLY A 369 -1.45 9.95 10.06
N TYR A 370 -1.86 9.15 9.07
CA TYR A 370 -2.42 7.81 9.30
C TYR A 370 -1.31 6.79 9.60
N LEU A 371 -1.61 5.79 10.44
CA LEU A 371 -0.68 4.69 10.66
C LEU A 371 -0.54 3.85 9.39
N HIS A 372 0.69 3.65 8.93
CA HIS A 372 1.05 2.60 7.97
C HIS A 372 1.67 1.36 8.65
N ILE A 373 1.88 0.30 7.89
CA ILE A 373 2.43 -0.99 8.37
C ILE A 373 3.75 -0.87 9.13
N GLY A 374 4.62 0.09 8.79
CA GLY A 374 5.84 0.38 9.56
C GLY A 374 5.59 0.67 11.05
N HIS A 375 4.50 1.37 11.40
CA HIS A 375 4.15 1.66 12.79
C HIS A 375 3.71 0.42 13.55
N ILE A 376 3.14 -0.57 12.86
CA ILE A 376 2.70 -1.82 13.49
C ILE A 376 3.88 -2.54 14.13
N LYS A 377 5.07 -2.52 13.53
CA LYS A 377 6.27 -3.10 14.14
C LYS A 377 6.59 -2.45 15.49
N ALA A 378 6.64 -1.12 15.54
CA ALA A 378 6.95 -0.39 16.77
C ALA A 378 5.86 -0.59 17.83
N CYS A 379 4.60 -0.49 17.43
CA CYS A 379 3.45 -0.71 18.30
C CYS A 379 3.42 -2.13 18.89
N MET A 380 3.55 -3.15 18.05
CA MET A 380 3.53 -4.55 18.46
C MET A 380 4.73 -4.91 19.33
N LEU A 381 5.91 -4.36 19.05
CA LEU A 381 7.09 -4.62 19.86
C LEU A 381 6.96 -4.03 21.27
N ASN A 382 6.49 -2.79 21.37
CA ASN A 382 6.26 -2.15 22.67
C ASN A 382 5.15 -2.86 23.45
N ASN A 383 4.06 -3.25 22.78
CA ASN A 383 2.99 -4.03 23.39
C ASN A 383 3.49 -5.40 23.84
N TYR A 384 4.25 -6.11 22.99
CA TYR A 384 4.81 -7.42 23.32
C TYR A 384 5.60 -7.37 24.63
N TYR A 385 6.54 -6.44 24.77
CA TYR A 385 7.34 -6.35 25.99
C TYR A 385 6.53 -5.92 27.21
N ALA A 386 5.59 -4.98 27.05
CA ALA A 386 4.68 -4.63 28.13
C ALA A 386 3.89 -5.86 28.62
N ARG A 387 3.32 -6.66 27.70
CA ARG A 387 2.54 -7.85 28.09
C ARG A 387 3.41 -9.00 28.58
N HIS A 388 4.58 -9.21 27.99
CA HIS A 388 5.49 -10.29 28.36
C HIS A 388 6.07 -10.12 29.76
N TYR A 389 6.33 -8.88 30.18
CA TYR A 389 6.86 -8.53 31.50
C TYR A 389 5.80 -8.00 32.47
N HIS A 390 4.51 -8.29 32.22
CA HIS A 390 3.38 -7.83 33.06
C HIS A 390 3.41 -6.32 33.39
N GLY A 391 3.98 -5.55 32.47
CA GLY A 391 4.22 -4.14 32.57
C GLY A 391 3.08 -3.30 31.98
N LYS A 392 3.41 -2.06 31.63
CA LYS A 392 2.47 -1.07 31.09
C LYS A 392 2.89 -0.60 29.71
N LEU A 393 1.92 -0.52 28.80
CA LEU A 393 2.01 0.13 27.52
C LEU A 393 1.35 1.51 27.60
N ILE A 394 2.12 2.55 27.36
CA ILE A 394 1.62 3.92 27.18
C ILE A 394 1.46 4.19 25.69
N VAL A 395 0.31 4.69 25.26
CA VAL A 395 0.15 5.30 23.93
C VAL A 395 0.16 6.80 24.13
N ARG A 396 1.24 7.44 23.68
CA ARG A 396 1.43 8.88 23.85
C ARG A 396 1.27 9.58 22.51
N PHE A 397 0.31 10.49 22.39
CA PHE A 397 0.29 11.37 21.23
C PHE A 397 1.39 12.41 21.39
N ASP A 398 2.39 12.36 20.50
CA ASP A 398 3.47 13.34 20.51
C ASP A 398 3.05 14.60 19.75
N ASP A 399 2.18 15.39 20.39
CA ASP A 399 1.50 16.55 19.85
C ASP A 399 2.27 17.87 20.10
N THR A 400 3.52 17.95 19.64
CA THR A 400 4.37 19.16 19.83
C THR A 400 4.35 20.12 18.64
N ASN A 401 3.66 19.75 17.56
CA ASN A 401 3.66 20.46 16.29
C ASN A 401 2.26 20.88 15.84
N PRO A 402 1.79 22.07 16.28
CA PRO A 402 0.43 22.52 16.03
C PRO A 402 0.09 22.71 14.54
N SER A 403 1.08 22.83 13.66
CA SER A 403 0.86 23.06 12.22
C SER A 403 0.57 21.80 11.41
N LYS A 404 0.85 20.60 11.95
CA LYS A 404 0.66 19.33 11.23
C LYS A 404 -0.42 18.44 11.86
N GLU A 405 -0.81 18.74 13.09
CA GLU A 405 -1.62 17.85 13.91
C GLU A 405 -3.10 18.16 13.80
N LYS A 406 -3.92 17.10 13.80
CA LYS A 406 -5.38 17.20 13.72
C LYS A 406 -6.05 16.09 14.51
N ASP A 407 -7.22 16.42 15.06
CA ASP A 407 -8.06 15.47 15.80
C ASP A 407 -8.48 14.24 14.96
N GLU A 408 -8.58 14.38 13.63
CA GLU A 408 -8.90 13.27 12.73
C GLU A 408 -7.85 12.14 12.77
N PHE A 409 -6.58 12.50 12.89
CA PHE A 409 -5.48 11.53 12.91
C PHE A 409 -5.41 10.80 14.25
N GLU A 410 -5.64 11.52 15.36
CA GLU A 410 -5.73 10.93 16.69
C GLU A 410 -6.80 9.84 16.75
N GLN A 411 -8.01 10.15 16.28
CA GLN A 411 -9.13 9.20 16.25
C GLN A 411 -8.82 7.99 15.36
N SER A 412 -8.17 8.21 14.21
CA SER A 412 -7.77 7.11 13.33
C SER A 412 -6.72 6.22 13.98
N ILE A 413 -5.71 6.80 14.65
CA ILE A 413 -4.65 6.04 15.34
C ILE A 413 -5.28 5.15 16.42
N ILE A 414 -6.19 5.68 17.25
CA ILE A 414 -6.88 4.87 18.28
C ILE A 414 -7.69 3.74 17.63
N ALA A 415 -8.41 4.03 16.54
CA ALA A 415 -9.19 3.04 15.82
C ALA A 415 -8.31 1.92 15.21
N ASP A 416 -7.15 2.28 14.65
CA ASP A 416 -6.19 1.35 14.06
C ASP A 416 -5.53 0.48 15.14
N LEU A 417 -5.12 1.06 16.27
CA LEU A 417 -4.59 0.31 17.42
C LEU A 417 -5.61 -0.72 17.94
N LYS A 418 -6.87 -0.32 18.06
CA LYS A 418 -7.97 -1.23 18.43
C LYS A 418 -8.18 -2.33 17.38
N ARG A 419 -8.01 -2.02 16.08
CA ARG A 419 -8.17 -2.99 14.99
C ARG A 419 -7.10 -4.08 15.02
N VAL A 420 -5.90 -3.75 15.49
CA VAL A 420 -4.79 -4.70 15.66
C VAL A 420 -4.72 -5.30 17.07
N ASP A 421 -5.78 -5.16 17.86
CA ASP A 421 -5.91 -5.71 19.22
C ASP A 421 -4.81 -5.23 20.19
N VAL A 422 -4.32 -4.01 19.98
CA VAL A 422 -3.43 -3.32 20.92
C VAL A 422 -4.26 -2.40 21.78
N VAL A 423 -4.40 -2.76 23.05
CA VAL A 423 -5.07 -1.95 24.07
C VAL A 423 -3.99 -1.29 24.92
N PRO A 424 -3.87 0.05 24.92
CA PRO A 424 -2.98 0.74 25.84
C PRO A 424 -3.51 0.68 27.27
N ASP A 425 -2.61 0.67 28.26
CA ASP A 425 -2.98 0.82 29.67
C ASP A 425 -3.24 2.29 30.01
N VAL A 426 -2.50 3.20 29.37
CA VAL A 426 -2.64 4.65 29.54
C VAL A 426 -2.52 5.34 28.18
N VAL A 427 -3.38 6.33 27.95
CA VAL A 427 -3.25 7.25 26.82
C VAL A 427 -2.86 8.62 27.37
N THR A 428 -1.79 9.19 26.83
CA THR A 428 -1.25 10.49 27.26
C THR A 428 -0.96 11.40 26.07
N TYR A 429 -0.73 12.68 26.35
CA TYR A 429 -0.45 13.70 25.35
C TYR A 429 0.75 14.52 25.80
N THR A 430 1.72 14.73 24.92
CA THR A 430 2.89 15.57 25.23
C THR A 430 2.46 17.00 25.64
N SER A 431 1.38 17.52 25.05
CA SER A 431 0.86 18.85 25.36
C SER A 431 0.35 19.05 26.79
N ASP A 432 -0.02 17.97 27.49
CA ASP A 432 -0.37 18.04 28.92
C ASP A 432 0.86 18.37 29.79
N TYR A 433 2.07 18.09 29.28
CA TYR A 433 3.35 18.33 29.97
C TYR A 433 4.02 19.64 29.59
N PHE A 434 3.46 20.45 28.67
CA PHE A 434 4.06 21.74 28.27
C PHE A 434 4.47 22.65 29.44
N PRO A 435 3.69 22.80 30.53
CA PRO A 435 4.13 23.60 31.67
C PRO A 435 5.43 23.07 32.30
N LYS A 436 5.52 21.75 32.53
CA LYS A 436 6.71 21.11 33.10
C LYS A 436 7.91 21.22 32.15
N ILE A 437 7.71 21.02 30.85
CA ILE A 437 8.77 21.14 29.85
C ILE A 437 9.30 22.59 29.81
N ALA A 438 8.42 23.59 29.90
CA ALA A 438 8.82 24.98 29.99
C ALA A 438 9.59 25.30 31.29
N ASP A 439 9.24 24.67 32.41
CA ASP A 439 9.98 24.83 33.68
C ASP A 439 11.38 24.23 33.61
N PHE A 440 11.55 23.06 32.99
CA PHE A 440 12.87 22.51 32.71
C PHE A 440 13.68 23.38 31.75
N ALA A 441 13.04 23.95 30.71
CA ALA A 441 13.68 24.90 29.81
C ALA A 441 14.18 26.15 30.58
N ARG A 442 13.37 26.70 31.50
CA ARG A 442 13.80 27.80 32.39
C ARG A 442 14.98 27.40 33.28
N GLN A 443 14.95 26.19 33.84
CA GLN A 443 16.04 25.68 34.66
C GLN A 443 17.33 25.57 33.86
N MET A 444 17.28 24.98 32.66
CA MET A 444 18.43 24.87 31.77
C MET A 444 19.04 26.23 31.42
N ILE A 445 18.21 27.25 31.17
CA ILE A 445 18.70 28.62 30.93
C ILE A 445 19.40 29.17 32.17
N ARG A 446 18.79 29.05 33.36
CA ARG A 446 19.40 29.54 34.63
C ARG A 446 20.73 28.87 34.94
N GLU A 447 20.86 27.59 34.61
CA GLU A 447 22.11 26.82 34.79
C GLU A 447 23.15 27.09 33.69
N GLY A 448 22.83 27.93 32.69
CA GLY A 448 23.73 28.23 31.57
C GLY A 448 23.82 27.11 30.52
N ASN A 449 22.93 26.12 30.58
CA ASN A 449 22.86 24.97 29.68
C ASN A 449 21.99 25.22 28.43
N ALA A 450 21.39 26.41 28.31
CA ALA A 450 20.63 26.84 27.13
C ALA A 450 20.71 28.35 26.94
N TYR A 451 20.55 28.80 25.70
CA TYR A 451 20.57 30.22 25.33
C TYR A 451 19.55 30.51 24.22
N MET A 452 19.19 31.78 24.04
CA MET A 452 18.25 32.26 23.04
C MET A 452 19.01 32.70 21.79
N ASP A 453 18.58 32.24 20.62
CA ASP A 453 19.31 32.47 19.36
C ASP A 453 18.36 32.98 18.28
N ASN A 454 18.70 34.13 17.67
CA ASN A 454 17.99 34.72 16.54
C ASN A 454 18.74 34.58 15.20
N THR A 455 19.80 33.76 15.17
CA THR A 455 20.52 33.45 13.94
C THR A 455 19.57 32.80 12.93
N SER A 456 19.65 33.24 11.67
CA SER A 456 18.78 32.69 10.61
C SER A 456 18.99 31.18 10.47
N GLN A 457 17.97 30.46 10.00
CA GLN A 457 18.04 29.00 9.89
C GLN A 457 19.17 28.52 8.95
N GLU A 458 19.43 29.25 7.87
CA GLU A 458 20.49 28.95 6.90
C GLU A 458 21.87 29.12 7.54
N GLN A 459 22.11 30.27 8.19
CA GLN A 459 23.37 30.55 8.87
C GLN A 459 23.59 29.58 10.03
N MET A 460 22.57 29.29 10.84
CA MET A 460 22.65 28.32 11.93
C MET A 460 23.06 26.93 11.43
N ARG A 461 22.59 26.53 10.25
CA ARG A 461 22.94 25.25 9.63
C ARG A 461 24.41 25.22 9.20
N GLU A 462 24.91 26.30 8.61
CA GLU A 462 26.31 26.45 8.21
C GLU A 462 27.24 26.44 9.43
N GLU A 463 26.96 27.30 10.41
CA GLU A 463 27.69 27.39 11.67
C GLU A 463 27.76 26.02 12.38
N ARG A 464 26.65 25.28 12.43
CA ARG A 464 26.63 23.91 12.98
C ARG A 464 27.48 22.92 12.18
N MET A 465 27.56 23.06 10.86
CA MET A 465 28.35 22.16 10.02
C MET A 465 29.85 22.41 10.22
N GLU A 466 30.24 23.67 10.37
CA GLU A 466 31.61 24.12 10.58
C GLU A 466 32.03 24.11 12.05
N GLY A 467 31.09 23.98 12.99
CA GLY A 467 31.37 23.98 14.44
C GLY A 467 31.60 25.38 15.01
N ILE A 468 31.07 26.42 14.36
CA ILE A 468 31.23 27.81 14.77
C ILE A 468 30.17 28.15 15.81
N ASN A 469 30.56 28.74 16.94
CA ASN A 469 29.62 29.20 17.96
C ASN A 469 28.76 30.35 17.43
N SER A 470 27.45 30.32 17.71
CA SER A 470 26.55 31.44 17.44
C SER A 470 26.98 32.68 18.23
N LYS A 471 26.74 33.86 17.66
CA LYS A 471 26.99 35.16 18.33
C LYS A 471 26.22 35.31 19.64
N CYS A 472 25.09 34.61 19.77
CA CYS A 472 24.23 34.65 20.95
C CYS A 472 24.63 33.65 22.04
N ARG A 473 25.61 32.76 21.78
CA ARG A 473 25.94 31.63 22.66
C ARG A 473 26.45 32.05 24.05
N ASP A 474 27.08 33.22 24.16
CA ASP A 474 27.69 33.72 25.39
C ASP A 474 26.88 34.85 26.06
N GLN A 475 25.61 35.00 25.68
CA GLN A 475 24.65 35.84 26.40
C GLN A 475 24.47 35.38 27.84
N THR A 476 24.12 36.31 28.73
CA THR A 476 23.93 36.00 30.15
C THR A 476 22.66 35.17 30.38
N PRO A 477 22.63 34.28 31.40
CA PRO A 477 21.43 33.53 31.77
C PRO A 477 20.20 34.43 32.00
N GLU A 478 20.39 35.60 32.59
CA GLU A 478 19.34 36.57 32.90
C GLU A 478 18.70 37.16 31.64
N GLU A 479 19.52 37.56 30.66
CA GLU A 479 19.05 38.05 29.36
C GLU A 479 18.30 36.96 28.59
N ASN A 480 18.86 35.75 28.57
CA ASN A 480 18.24 34.59 27.92
C ASN A 480 16.88 34.25 28.54
N LEU A 481 16.77 34.28 29.88
CA LEU A 481 15.52 34.00 30.56
C LEU A 481 14.46 35.06 30.25
N ALA A 482 14.84 36.34 30.24
CA ALA A 482 13.94 37.42 29.87
C ALA A 482 13.43 37.30 28.43
N LEU A 483 14.30 36.92 27.48
CA LEU A 483 13.93 36.66 26.09
C LEU A 483 13.03 35.41 25.96
N PHE A 484 13.29 34.35 26.72
CA PHE A 484 12.47 33.15 26.73
C PHE A 484 11.03 33.43 27.21
N GLU A 485 10.86 34.19 28.30
CA GLU A 485 9.52 34.59 28.77
C GLU A 485 8.77 35.45 27.76
N LYS A 486 9.48 36.30 27.01
CA LYS A 486 8.91 37.07 25.89
C LYS A 486 8.49 36.16 24.73
N MET A 487 9.30 35.16 24.40
CA MET A 487 8.99 34.16 23.36
C MET A 487 7.74 33.36 23.70
N LEU A 488 7.59 32.90 24.96
CA LEU A 488 6.39 32.16 25.40
C LEU A 488 5.09 32.96 25.22
N LYS A 489 5.18 34.30 25.22
CA LYS A 489 4.06 35.24 25.04
C LYS A 489 3.94 35.78 23.61
N ASN A 490 4.76 35.33 22.66
CA ASN A 490 4.82 35.84 21.29
C ASN A 490 5.10 37.35 21.20
N ALA A 491 5.93 37.89 22.09
CA ALA A 491 6.26 39.31 22.06
C ALA A 491 7.06 39.68 20.78
N PRO A 492 6.90 40.89 20.22
CA PRO A 492 7.60 41.32 19.00
C PRO A 492 9.12 41.19 19.08
N GLU A 493 9.71 41.40 20.25
CA GLU A 493 11.16 41.35 20.48
C GLU A 493 11.73 39.92 20.45
N ALA A 494 10.87 38.91 20.59
CA ALA A 494 11.23 37.50 20.54
C ALA A 494 10.93 36.86 19.17
N GLN A 495 10.47 37.63 18.18
CA GLN A 495 10.26 37.12 16.83
C GLN A 495 11.60 36.67 16.22
N GLY A 496 11.58 35.50 15.59
CA GLY A 496 12.78 34.90 15.00
C GLY A 496 13.73 34.22 15.99
N TYR A 497 13.47 34.31 17.30
CA TYR A 497 14.25 33.61 18.30
C TYR A 497 13.81 32.14 18.46
N CYS A 498 14.78 31.29 18.80
CA CYS A 498 14.58 29.94 19.29
C CYS A 498 15.48 29.69 20.52
N MET A 499 15.15 28.69 21.33
CA MET A 499 16.02 28.26 22.43
C MET A 499 16.89 27.11 21.95
N ARG A 500 18.20 27.22 22.14
CA ARG A 500 19.19 26.18 21.81
C ARG A 500 19.85 25.65 23.08
N GLY A 501 20.20 24.37 23.07
CA GLY A 501 21.06 23.79 24.10
C GLY A 501 22.48 24.31 23.98
N LYS A 502 23.16 24.54 25.10
CA LYS A 502 24.60 24.84 25.16
C LYS A 502 25.34 23.55 25.51
N ILE A 503 25.79 22.82 24.50
CA ILE A 503 26.44 21.51 24.64
C ILE A 503 27.88 21.63 24.13
N ASP A 504 28.16 21.19 22.89
CA ASP A 504 29.49 21.21 22.31
C ASP A 504 29.43 21.35 20.78
N MET A 505 29.84 22.51 20.28
CA MET A 505 29.90 22.79 18.84
C MET A 505 31.00 22.00 18.11
N GLN A 506 32.01 21.50 18.84
CA GLN A 506 33.08 20.66 18.31
C GLN A 506 32.76 19.15 18.35
N ALA A 507 31.58 18.78 18.85
CA ALA A 507 31.19 17.39 18.96
C ALA A 507 31.27 16.68 17.59
N LYS A 508 31.82 15.46 17.60
CA LYS A 508 31.83 14.58 16.42
C LYS A 508 30.42 14.24 15.96
N ASN A 509 29.51 14.04 16.92
CA ASN A 509 28.09 13.90 16.64
C ASN A 509 27.46 15.28 16.40
N LYS A 510 27.05 15.54 15.16
CA LYS A 510 26.45 16.82 14.73
C LYS A 510 25.10 17.14 15.39
N THR A 511 24.42 16.17 15.99
CA THR A 511 23.19 16.42 16.75
C THR A 511 23.46 17.04 18.11
N MET A 512 24.67 16.86 18.66
CA MET A 512 25.09 17.45 19.94
C MET A 512 25.62 18.88 19.79
N ARG A 513 25.65 19.41 18.55
CA ARG A 513 26.08 20.77 18.25
C ARG A 513 24.92 21.74 18.46
N ASP A 514 24.73 22.10 19.71
CA ASP A 514 23.74 23.07 20.20
C ASP A 514 22.37 22.95 19.50
N PRO A 515 21.65 21.82 19.71
CA PRO A 515 20.36 21.56 19.07
C PRO A 515 19.29 22.56 19.51
N VAL A 516 18.28 22.77 18.66
CA VAL A 516 17.13 23.60 18.99
C VAL A 516 16.19 22.81 19.89
N PHE A 517 15.86 23.38 21.05
CA PHE A 517 15.02 22.77 22.07
C PHE A 517 13.63 23.40 22.15
N PHE A 518 13.48 24.65 21.75
CA PHE A 518 12.20 25.36 21.79
C PHE A 518 12.10 26.32 20.62
N ARG A 519 10.92 26.44 20.02
CA ARG A 519 10.67 27.33 18.87
C ARG A 519 9.38 28.11 19.04
N LEU A 520 9.37 29.35 18.55
CA LEU A 520 8.15 30.14 18.41
C LEU A 520 7.30 29.60 17.24
N ASN A 521 6.01 29.35 17.47
CA ASN A 521 5.05 29.04 16.42
C ASN A 521 3.67 29.55 16.86
N PRO A 522 3.14 30.64 16.29
CA PRO A 522 1.88 31.22 16.74
C PRO A 522 0.63 30.46 16.27
N THR A 523 0.81 29.32 15.58
CA THR A 523 -0.31 28.48 15.14
C THR A 523 -1.05 27.90 16.35
N PRO A 524 -2.39 28.01 16.40
CA PRO A 524 -3.18 27.37 17.45
C PRO A 524 -2.99 25.85 17.47
N HIS A 525 -2.82 25.29 18.66
CA HIS A 525 -2.73 23.86 18.87
C HIS A 525 -4.10 23.20 18.88
N HIS A 526 -4.23 21.99 18.32
CA HIS A 526 -5.51 21.30 18.18
C HIS A 526 -6.20 21.05 19.55
N ARG A 527 -5.48 20.55 20.57
CA ARG A 527 -5.99 20.43 21.96
C ARG A 527 -5.95 21.71 22.81
N THR A 528 -4.82 22.43 22.83
CA THR A 528 -4.59 23.53 23.78
C THR A 528 -4.94 24.93 23.24
N GLY A 529 -5.43 25.00 21.99
CA GLY A 529 -5.86 26.23 21.35
C GLY A 529 -4.74 27.27 21.25
N THR A 530 -5.03 28.50 21.66
CA THR A 530 -4.10 29.64 21.62
C THR A 530 -3.33 29.84 22.93
N LYS A 531 -3.42 28.89 23.88
CA LYS A 531 -2.80 28.99 25.21
C LYS A 531 -1.28 29.13 25.14
N TYR A 532 -0.66 28.47 24.16
CA TYR A 532 0.79 28.47 23.97
C TYR A 532 1.14 29.03 22.59
N GLN A 533 2.26 29.74 22.52
CA GLN A 533 2.76 30.40 21.30
C GLN A 533 4.16 29.90 20.91
N ALA A 534 4.78 29.11 21.78
CA ALA A 534 6.07 28.50 21.55
C ALA A 534 5.99 27.05 22.04
N TYR A 535 6.68 26.16 21.34
CA TYR A 535 6.57 24.71 21.54
C TYR A 535 7.97 24.09 21.64
N PRO A 536 8.13 23.06 22.49
CA PRO A 536 9.38 22.31 22.55
C PRO A 536 9.58 21.49 21.26
N THR A 537 10.82 21.15 20.96
CA THR A 537 11.15 20.19 19.91
C THR A 537 11.12 18.76 20.46
N TYR A 538 11.06 17.79 19.55
CA TYR A 538 11.09 16.36 19.88
C TYR A 538 12.25 15.99 20.80
N ASP A 539 13.46 16.46 20.47
CA ASP A 539 14.69 16.14 21.21
C ASP A 539 14.67 16.63 22.67
N LEU A 540 13.88 17.68 22.98
CA LEU A 540 13.69 18.13 24.37
C LEU A 540 12.49 17.44 25.02
N ALA A 541 11.34 17.41 24.34
CA ALA A 541 10.09 16.95 24.92
C ALA A 541 10.11 15.44 25.23
N CYS A 542 10.54 14.62 24.27
CA CYS A 542 10.49 13.16 24.37
C CYS A 542 11.20 12.61 25.63
N PRO A 543 12.48 12.93 25.92
CA PRO A 543 13.15 12.40 27.11
C PRO A 543 12.56 12.91 28.44
N ILE A 544 12.07 14.16 28.48
CA ILE A 544 11.42 14.72 29.67
C ILE A 544 10.14 13.95 29.96
N VAL A 545 9.29 13.75 28.95
CA VAL A 545 8.00 13.07 29.14
C VAL A 545 8.22 11.59 29.44
N ASP A 546 9.20 10.94 28.80
CA ASP A 546 9.59 9.56 29.13
C ASP A 546 9.96 9.41 30.61
N SER A 547 10.76 10.34 31.14
CA SER A 547 11.15 10.35 32.55
C SER A 547 9.95 10.59 33.47
N LEU A 548 9.06 11.52 33.12
CA LEU A 548 7.87 11.85 33.92
C LEU A 548 6.82 10.74 33.92
N GLU A 549 6.71 9.99 32.82
CA GLU A 549 5.80 8.85 32.68
C GLU A 549 6.38 7.55 33.26
N GLY A 550 7.64 7.56 33.70
CA GLY A 550 8.31 6.39 34.25
C GLY A 550 8.62 5.34 33.19
N VAL A 551 8.83 5.75 31.95
CA VAL A 551 9.23 4.86 30.85
C VAL A 551 10.58 4.25 31.18
N THR A 552 10.63 2.93 31.21
CA THR A 552 11.85 2.17 31.54
C THR A 552 12.63 1.80 30.29
N HIS A 553 11.94 1.57 29.17
CA HIS A 553 12.51 1.13 27.90
C HIS A 553 11.83 1.94 26.78
N ALA A 554 12.55 2.95 26.31
CA ALA A 554 12.11 3.93 25.31
C ALA A 554 12.51 3.52 23.87
#